data_AF-A0A1V6G1F0-F1
#
_entry.id   AF-A0A1V6G1F0-F1
#
_cell.length_a   1.000
_cell.length_b   1.000
_cell.length_c   1.000
_cell.angle_alpha   90.00
_cell.angle_beta   90.00
_cell.angle_gamma   90.00
#
_symmetry.space_group_name_H-M   'P 1'
#
loop_
_entity.id
_entity.type
_entity.pdbx_description
1 polymer ?
#
loop_
_entity_poly.entity_id
_entity_poly.type
_entity_poly.pdbx_seq_one_letter_code
_entity_poly.pdbx_strand_id
1 'polypeptide(L)'
;MSTPVKESFTTADLAIVPPPQASPIVLLKGDVVARIDDIAATAEVMSVTDAESAQAAADFMRRATALGKEIESARTEANAPALALQRAINAAVKEPAAKLDAAKRTLQRKVGEWQAEQDRKRREAEVLRLKELARIEAEKRKAEEEQERKEEEARLANLPPPAPMPAPVAQEIVLPAVPLVAQKIAGVRMRSTLTFEIVDASQLPEALTMRLPDAAKIRAQFCALWREGDPIPDVPGLRFTVDRKAVSA
;
A
#
# COMPACT_ATOMS: atom_id res chain seq x y z
N MET A 1 15.39 -20.24 30.16
CA MET A 1 14.37 -19.16 30.26
C MET A 1 15.09 -17.85 30.01
N SER A 2 14.91 -17.24 28.84
CA SER A 2 15.58 -15.99 28.47
C SER A 2 14.70 -14.82 28.91
N THR A 3 15.19 -14.03 29.86
CA THR A 3 14.54 -12.82 30.37
C THR A 3 14.32 -11.80 29.25
N PRO A 4 13.13 -11.18 29.12
CA PRO A 4 12.94 -10.08 28.20
C PRO A 4 13.60 -8.82 28.75
N VAL A 5 14.69 -8.38 28.10
CA VAL A 5 15.33 -7.09 28.37
C VAL A 5 14.33 -6.00 27.99
N LYS A 6 13.73 -5.36 29.00
CA LYS A 6 12.90 -4.16 28.85
C LYS A 6 13.81 -2.94 28.78
N GLU A 7 14.56 -2.80 27.70
CA GLU A 7 15.18 -1.52 27.36
C GLU A 7 14.21 -0.77 26.45
N SER A 8 13.35 0.03 27.07
CA SER A 8 12.58 1.04 26.36
C SER A 8 13.55 2.16 25.97
N PHE A 9 13.81 2.33 24.67
CA PHE A 9 14.48 3.52 24.14
C PHE A 9 13.73 4.76 24.65
N THR A 10 14.40 5.59 25.43
CA THR A 10 13.80 6.82 25.94
C THR A 10 14.17 7.96 25.00
N THR A 11 13.38 9.03 25.01
CA THR A 11 13.62 10.23 24.19
C THR A 11 15.00 10.87 24.45
N ALA A 12 15.70 10.47 25.52
CA ALA A 12 17.06 10.88 25.85
C ALA A 12 18.13 10.30 24.89
N ASP A 13 17.85 9.20 24.18
CA ASP A 13 18.80 8.58 23.24
C ASP A 13 18.81 9.28 21.87
N LEU A 14 17.86 10.20 21.63
CA LEU A 14 17.74 11.00 20.41
C LEU A 14 18.19 12.43 20.73
N ALA A 15 19.42 12.77 20.35
CA ALA A 15 19.91 14.15 20.45
C ALA A 15 19.17 15.03 19.43
N ILE A 16 18.19 15.81 19.91
CA ILE A 16 17.60 16.91 19.12
C ILE A 16 18.65 18.02 19.06
N VAL A 17 19.38 18.10 17.96
CA VAL A 17 20.28 19.23 17.71
C VAL A 17 19.40 20.43 17.34
N PRO A 18 19.35 21.49 18.17
CA PRO A 18 18.56 22.67 17.85
C PRO A 18 19.08 23.30 16.55
N PRO A 19 18.21 23.80 15.66
CA PRO A 19 18.65 24.43 14.43
C PRO A 19 19.55 25.62 14.76
N PRO A 20 20.68 25.81 14.05
CA PRO A 20 21.49 27.01 14.22
C PRO A 20 20.59 28.23 13.98
N GLN A 21 20.67 29.23 14.86
CA GLN A 21 19.80 30.39 14.83
C GLN A 21 19.78 30.99 13.42
N ALA A 22 18.59 30.98 12.80
CA ALA A 22 18.39 31.46 11.46
C ALA A 22 18.62 32.98 11.45
N SER A 23 19.80 33.41 11.01
CA SER A 23 20.00 34.79 10.59
C SER A 23 18.98 35.09 9.49
N PRO A 24 18.36 36.30 9.47
CA PRO A 24 17.40 36.63 8.43
C PRO A 24 18.06 36.46 7.06
N ILE A 25 17.52 35.53 6.25
CA ILE A 25 18.02 35.28 4.90
C ILE A 25 17.49 36.42 4.03
N VAL A 26 18.29 37.46 3.88
CA VAL A 26 18.00 38.55 2.92
C VAL A 26 18.36 38.04 1.52
N LEU A 27 17.36 37.54 0.81
CA LEU A 27 17.50 36.98 -0.55
C LEU A 27 17.64 38.06 -1.63
N LEU A 28 17.06 39.24 -1.39
CA LEU A 28 17.03 40.35 -2.34
C LEU A 28 17.50 41.63 -1.64
N LYS A 29 18.42 42.34 -2.29
CA LYS A 29 18.79 43.70 -1.87
C LYS A 29 17.67 44.67 -2.25
N GLY A 30 17.54 45.79 -1.53
CA GLY A 30 16.55 46.84 -1.84
C GLY A 30 16.62 47.32 -3.29
N ASP A 31 17.82 47.40 -3.87
CA ASP A 31 18.05 47.79 -5.27
C ASP A 31 17.41 46.83 -6.28
N VAL A 32 17.29 45.53 -5.95
CA VAL A 32 16.67 44.54 -6.85
C VAL A 32 15.16 44.63 -6.77
N VAL A 33 14.60 44.88 -5.57
CA VAL A 33 13.16 45.10 -5.38
C VAL A 33 12.71 46.33 -6.16
N ALA A 34 13.46 47.45 -6.05
CA ALA A 34 13.18 48.66 -6.82
C ALA A 34 13.18 48.40 -8.35
N ARG A 35 14.11 47.60 -8.86
CA ARG A 35 14.14 47.21 -10.29
C ARG A 35 12.95 46.35 -10.70
N ILE A 36 12.45 45.48 -9.82
CA ILE A 36 11.24 44.68 -10.09
C ILE A 36 10.02 45.61 -10.18
N ASP A 37 9.90 46.55 -9.25
CA ASP A 37 8.81 47.53 -9.23
C ASP A 37 8.84 48.43 -10.47
N ASP A 38 10.04 48.89 -10.87
CA ASP A 38 10.25 49.66 -12.11
C ASP A 38 9.83 48.84 -13.35
N ILE A 39 10.19 47.56 -13.39
CA ILE A 39 9.82 46.67 -14.50
C ILE A 39 8.29 46.45 -14.52
N ALA A 40 7.66 46.24 -13.37
CA ALA A 40 6.23 46.06 -13.27
C ALA A 40 5.46 47.32 -13.70
N ALA A 41 5.86 48.50 -13.20
CA ALA A 41 5.26 49.78 -13.56
C ALA A 41 5.43 50.09 -15.05
N THR A 42 6.60 49.80 -15.62
CA THR A 42 6.85 49.99 -17.06
C THR A 42 6.01 49.04 -17.91
N ALA A 43 5.85 47.78 -17.49
CA ALA A 43 5.02 46.81 -18.19
C ALA A 43 3.54 47.22 -18.24
N GLU A 44 3.04 47.84 -17.16
CA GLU A 44 1.64 48.27 -17.05
C GLU A 44 1.29 49.43 -17.99
N VAL A 45 2.24 50.34 -18.22
CA VAL A 45 2.03 51.55 -19.04
C VAL A 45 2.44 51.33 -20.51
N MET A 46 3.23 50.29 -20.81
CA MET A 46 3.72 50.02 -22.16
C MET A 46 2.61 49.49 -23.08
N SER A 47 2.33 50.22 -24.16
CA SER A 47 1.43 49.79 -25.24
C SER A 47 2.24 49.37 -26.47
N VAL A 48 1.77 48.31 -27.14
CA VAL A 48 2.38 47.78 -28.37
C VAL A 48 1.42 48.06 -29.52
N THR A 49 1.76 49.04 -30.35
CA THR A 49 0.90 49.55 -31.43
C THR A 49 1.52 49.46 -32.81
N ASP A 50 2.82 49.18 -32.91
CA ASP A 50 3.60 49.22 -34.13
C ASP A 50 4.84 48.33 -34.00
N ALA A 51 5.58 48.15 -35.09
CA ALA A 51 6.71 47.23 -35.13
C ALA A 51 7.88 47.67 -34.24
N GLU A 52 8.08 48.98 -34.04
CA GLU A 52 9.15 49.48 -33.17
C GLU A 52 8.77 49.30 -31.69
N SER A 53 7.52 49.58 -31.30
CA SER A 53 7.04 49.30 -29.94
C SER A 53 7.00 47.80 -29.62
N ALA A 54 6.73 46.94 -30.62
CA ALA A 54 6.80 45.49 -30.46
C ALA A 54 8.23 45.00 -30.17
N GLN A 55 9.23 45.57 -30.87
CA GLN A 55 10.63 45.24 -30.63
C GLN A 55 11.10 45.75 -29.25
N ALA A 56 10.71 46.96 -28.85
CA ALA A 56 10.99 47.50 -27.52
C ALA A 56 10.39 46.64 -26.40
N ALA A 57 9.15 46.16 -26.58
CA ALA A 57 8.49 45.23 -25.67
C ALA A 57 9.22 43.88 -25.59
N ALA A 58 9.68 43.34 -26.73
CA ALA A 58 10.44 42.09 -26.75
C ALA A 58 11.78 42.20 -26.01
N ASP A 59 12.52 43.31 -26.18
CA ASP A 59 13.78 43.54 -25.47
C ASP A 59 13.57 43.82 -23.98
N PHE A 60 12.43 44.43 -23.63
CA PHE A 60 12.01 44.58 -22.24
C PHE A 60 11.66 43.23 -21.58
N MET A 61 10.89 42.37 -22.28
CA MET A 61 10.60 41.00 -21.83
C MET A 61 11.88 40.20 -21.61
N ARG A 62 12.87 40.30 -22.50
CA ARG A 62 14.18 39.63 -22.32
C ARG A 62 14.88 40.08 -21.03
N ARG A 63 14.86 41.38 -20.72
CA ARG A 63 15.44 41.93 -19.48
C ARG A 63 14.70 41.43 -18.23
N ALA A 64 13.38 41.41 -18.26
CA ALA A 64 12.57 40.87 -17.17
C ALA A 64 12.86 39.37 -16.94
N THR A 65 12.97 38.57 -18.00
CA THR A 65 13.33 37.15 -17.93
C THR A 65 14.74 36.94 -17.38
N ALA A 66 15.71 37.78 -17.77
CA ALA A 66 17.07 37.72 -17.25
C ALA A 66 17.10 38.00 -15.74
N LEU A 67 16.42 39.04 -15.28
CA LEU A 67 16.30 39.35 -13.85
C LEU A 67 15.60 38.22 -13.08
N GLY A 68 14.55 37.63 -13.65
CA GLY A 68 13.89 36.44 -13.08
C GLY A 68 14.83 35.25 -12.91
N LYS A 69 15.72 35.00 -13.88
CA LYS A 69 16.75 33.95 -13.78
C LYS A 69 17.78 34.24 -12.69
N GLU A 70 18.21 35.49 -12.54
CA GLU A 70 19.16 35.89 -11.48
C GLU A 70 18.57 35.67 -10.08
N ILE A 71 17.30 36.02 -9.87
CA ILE A 71 16.58 35.79 -8.61
C ILE A 71 16.51 34.29 -8.28
N GLU A 72 16.17 33.45 -9.27
CA GLU A 72 16.07 32.01 -9.05
C GLU A 72 17.45 31.36 -8.83
N SER A 73 18.51 31.87 -9.48
CA SER A 73 19.89 31.44 -9.19
C SER A 73 20.28 31.76 -7.75
N ALA A 74 20.05 33.00 -7.30
CA ALA A 74 20.34 33.42 -5.94
C ALA A 74 19.55 32.59 -4.90
N ARG A 75 18.29 32.28 -5.19
CA ARG A 75 17.48 31.37 -4.36
C ARG A 75 18.08 29.97 -4.31
N THR A 76 18.52 29.44 -5.45
CA THR A 76 19.11 28.10 -5.54
C THR A 76 20.41 28.01 -4.74
N GLU A 77 21.26 29.03 -4.86
CA GLU A 77 22.52 29.15 -4.11
C GLU A 77 22.28 29.29 -2.61
N ALA A 78 21.33 30.12 -2.18
CA ALA A 78 20.97 30.28 -0.77
C ALA A 78 20.40 28.97 -0.17
N ASN A 79 19.66 28.19 -0.95
CA ASN A 79 19.09 26.91 -0.51
C ASN A 79 20.08 25.74 -0.56
N ALA A 80 21.17 25.85 -1.33
CA ALA A 80 22.17 24.80 -1.47
C ALA A 80 22.73 24.27 -0.13
N PRO A 81 23.14 25.10 0.85
CA PRO A 81 23.64 24.61 2.14
C PRO A 81 22.56 23.89 2.96
N ALA A 82 21.32 24.37 2.93
CA ALA A 82 20.21 23.74 3.63
C ALA A 82 19.88 22.36 3.04
N LEU A 83 19.87 22.24 1.71
CA LEU A 83 19.69 20.97 1.01
C LEU A 83 20.85 20.00 1.26
N ALA A 84 22.10 20.51 1.34
CA ALA A 84 23.25 19.69 1.69
C ALA A 84 23.15 19.14 3.12
N LEU A 85 22.75 19.97 4.08
CA LEU A 85 22.50 19.55 5.46
C LEU A 85 21.38 18.52 5.55
N GLN A 86 20.26 18.75 4.85
CA GLN A 86 19.15 17.80 4.77
C GLN A 86 19.59 16.45 4.21
N ARG A 87 20.41 16.45 3.14
CA ARG A 87 20.97 15.22 2.56
C ARG A 87 21.90 14.50 3.55
N ALA A 88 22.73 15.24 4.29
CA ALA A 88 23.62 14.66 5.29
C ALA A 88 22.85 14.01 6.44
N ILE A 89 21.80 14.68 6.95
CA ILE A 89 20.91 14.12 7.99
C ILE A 89 20.25 12.84 7.49
N ASN A 90 19.66 12.88 6.29
CA ASN A 90 19.00 11.72 5.70
C ASN A 90 19.98 10.56 5.48
N ALA A 91 21.21 10.84 5.04
CA ALA A 91 22.24 9.82 4.87
C ALA A 91 22.63 9.17 6.20
N ALA A 92 22.79 9.96 7.26
CA ALA A 92 23.14 9.47 8.60
C ALA A 92 22.06 8.54 9.19
N VAL A 93 20.78 8.82 8.94
CA VAL A 93 19.67 8.01 9.47
C VAL A 93 19.34 6.80 8.57
N LYS A 94 19.69 6.85 7.28
CA LYS A 94 19.34 5.82 6.30
C LYS A 94 19.88 4.43 6.66
N GLU A 95 21.16 4.33 7.02
CA GLU A 95 21.78 3.04 7.33
C GLU A 95 21.24 2.42 8.63
N PRO A 96 21.16 3.15 9.77
CA PRO A 96 20.50 2.64 10.98
C PRO A 96 19.05 2.22 10.76
N ALA A 97 18.26 3.03 10.05
CA ALA A 97 16.87 2.70 9.74
C ALA A 97 16.77 1.43 8.90
N ALA A 98 17.62 1.27 7.88
CA ALA A 98 17.65 0.07 7.04
C ALA A 98 18.01 -1.19 7.84
N LYS A 99 18.96 -1.11 8.78
CA LYS A 99 19.31 -2.23 9.69
C LYS A 99 18.13 -2.61 10.59
N LEU A 100 17.44 -1.62 11.14
CA LEU A 100 16.26 -1.85 11.99
C LEU A 100 15.11 -2.48 11.19
N ASP A 101 14.86 -2.00 9.96
CA ASP A 101 13.84 -2.56 9.07
C ASP A 101 14.18 -4.00 8.65
N ALA A 102 15.45 -4.30 8.37
CA ALA A 102 15.90 -5.65 8.08
C ALA A 102 15.71 -6.60 9.28
N ALA A 103 16.01 -6.12 10.50
CA ALA A 103 15.76 -6.87 11.73
C ALA A 103 14.26 -7.11 11.94
N LYS A 104 13.43 -6.09 11.75
CA LYS A 104 11.96 -6.19 11.84
C LYS A 104 11.39 -7.19 10.84
N ARG A 105 11.82 -7.16 9.57
CA ARG A 105 11.41 -8.14 8.55
C ARG A 105 11.82 -9.56 8.93
N THR A 106 13.04 -9.73 9.45
CA THR A 106 13.53 -11.03 9.92
C THR A 106 12.66 -11.57 11.05
N LEU A 107 12.31 -10.74 12.04
CA LEU A 107 11.44 -11.12 13.15
C LEU A 107 10.01 -11.42 12.67
N GLN A 108 9.45 -10.61 11.76
CA GLN A 108 8.14 -10.86 11.16
C GLN A 108 8.09 -12.22 10.45
N ARG A 109 9.13 -12.57 9.68
CA ARG A 109 9.23 -13.89 9.04
C ARG A 109 9.26 -15.01 10.07
N LYS A 110 10.11 -14.93 11.10
CA LYS A 110 10.20 -15.94 12.17
C LYS A 110 8.88 -16.12 12.92
N VAL A 111 8.17 -15.02 13.20
CA VAL A 111 6.84 -15.07 13.84
C VAL A 111 5.82 -15.72 12.89
N GLY A 112 5.87 -15.41 11.60
CA GLY A 112 5.02 -16.04 10.58
C GLY A 112 5.27 -17.55 10.46
N GLU A 113 6.54 -17.97 10.40
CA GLU A 113 6.94 -19.39 10.36
C GLU A 113 6.46 -20.13 11.61
N TRP A 114 6.68 -19.57 12.80
CA TRP A 114 6.20 -20.16 14.04
C TRP A 114 4.67 -20.28 14.06
N GLN A 115 3.93 -19.26 13.61
CA GLN A 115 2.47 -19.33 13.55
C GLN A 115 1.99 -20.39 12.55
N ALA A 116 2.63 -20.51 11.38
CA ALA A 116 2.33 -21.56 10.41
C ALA A 116 2.58 -22.96 10.98
N GLU A 117 3.65 -23.14 11.75
CA GLU A 117 3.91 -24.39 12.47
C GLU A 117 2.87 -24.68 13.56
N GLN A 118 2.45 -23.66 14.32
CA GLN A 118 1.37 -23.82 15.30
C GLN A 118 0.04 -24.20 14.61
N ASP A 119 -0.28 -23.58 13.48
CA ASP A 119 -1.46 -23.93 12.67
C ASP A 119 -1.37 -25.34 12.11
N ARG A 120 -0.20 -25.76 11.63
CA ARG A 120 0.01 -27.13 11.13
C ARG A 120 -0.21 -28.15 12.25
N LYS A 121 0.40 -27.95 13.42
CA LYS A 121 0.23 -28.82 14.59
C LYS A 121 -1.22 -28.89 15.05
N ARG A 122 -1.96 -27.76 14.99
CA ARG A 122 -3.39 -27.73 15.28
C ARG A 122 -4.20 -28.58 14.30
N ARG A 123 -3.99 -28.40 13.00
CA ARG A 123 -4.69 -29.18 11.96
C ARG A 123 -4.38 -30.67 12.08
N GLU A 124 -3.13 -31.03 12.33
CA GLU A 124 -2.73 -32.43 12.55
C GLU A 124 -3.44 -33.04 13.77
N ALA A 125 -3.52 -32.30 14.87
CA ALA A 125 -4.24 -32.74 16.07
C ALA A 125 -5.76 -32.87 15.85
N GLU A 126 -6.37 -31.96 15.09
CA GLU A 126 -7.79 -32.04 14.71
C GLU A 126 -8.05 -33.24 13.79
N VAL A 127 -7.21 -33.49 12.79
CA VAL A 127 -7.33 -34.64 11.89
C VAL A 127 -7.18 -35.96 12.65
N LEU A 128 -6.24 -36.07 13.59
CA LEU A 128 -6.07 -37.25 14.44
C LEU A 128 -7.31 -37.50 15.32
N ARG A 129 -7.92 -36.45 15.87
CA ARG A 129 -9.17 -36.58 16.65
C ARG A 129 -10.35 -37.03 15.79
N LEU A 130 -10.52 -36.43 14.62
CA LEU A 130 -11.61 -36.81 13.71
C LEU A 130 -11.47 -38.27 13.25
N LYS A 131 -10.24 -38.76 13.04
CA LYS A 131 -9.97 -40.17 12.71
C LYS A 131 -10.31 -41.12 13.85
N GLU A 132 -9.97 -40.77 15.09
CA GLU A 132 -10.30 -41.62 16.26
C GLU A 132 -11.81 -41.62 16.53
N LEU A 133 -12.48 -40.48 16.41
CA LEU A 133 -13.93 -40.38 16.54
C LEU A 133 -14.65 -41.23 15.48
N ALA A 134 -14.20 -41.16 14.22
CA ALA A 134 -14.74 -41.97 13.14
C ALA A 134 -14.51 -43.48 13.36
N ARG A 135 -13.39 -43.88 13.99
CA ARG A 135 -13.13 -45.29 14.32
C ARG A 135 -14.11 -45.79 15.38
N ILE A 136 -14.34 -44.99 16.42
CA ILE A 136 -15.28 -45.32 17.51
C ILE A 136 -16.71 -45.38 16.99
N GLU A 137 -17.13 -44.44 16.14
CA GLU A 137 -18.46 -44.46 15.52
C GLU A 137 -18.65 -45.69 14.62
N ALA A 138 -17.63 -46.08 13.85
CA ALA A 138 -17.68 -47.28 13.04
C ALA A 138 -17.76 -48.57 13.88
N GLU A 139 -17.09 -48.62 15.03
CA GLU A 139 -17.15 -49.75 15.96
C GLU A 139 -18.51 -49.84 16.65
N LYS A 140 -19.07 -48.70 17.10
CA LYS A 140 -20.42 -48.62 17.66
C LYS A 140 -21.48 -49.06 16.65
N ARG A 141 -21.41 -48.56 15.41
CA ARG A 141 -22.34 -48.93 14.34
C ARG A 141 -22.28 -50.42 14.03
N LYS A 142 -21.09 -51.03 14.00
CA LYS A 142 -20.96 -52.49 13.80
C LYS A 142 -21.55 -53.29 14.96
N ALA A 143 -21.36 -52.82 16.19
CA ALA A 143 -21.95 -53.47 17.37
C ALA A 143 -23.48 -53.35 17.39
N GLU A 144 -24.02 -52.21 17.00
CA GLU A 144 -25.46 -51.99 16.82
C GLU A 144 -26.03 -52.89 15.71
N GLU A 145 -25.41 -52.94 14.53
CA GLU A 145 -25.82 -53.82 13.44
C GLU A 145 -25.75 -55.31 13.82
N GLU A 146 -24.78 -55.73 14.66
CA GLU A 146 -24.70 -57.11 15.15
C GLU A 146 -25.75 -57.42 16.24
N GLN A 147 -26.08 -56.45 17.10
CA GLN A 147 -27.19 -56.57 18.04
C GLN A 147 -28.52 -56.69 17.31
N GLU A 148 -28.80 -55.80 16.34
CA GLU A 148 -30.02 -55.84 15.54
C GLU A 148 -30.17 -57.19 14.82
N ARG A 149 -29.10 -57.72 14.21
CA ARG A 149 -29.13 -59.04 13.59
C ARG A 149 -29.44 -60.17 14.59
N LYS A 150 -28.86 -60.14 15.79
CA LYS A 150 -29.11 -61.14 16.85
C LYS A 150 -30.53 -61.03 17.39
N GLU A 151 -31.08 -59.82 17.51
CA GLU A 151 -32.47 -59.58 17.90
C GLU A 151 -33.47 -60.06 16.84
N GLU A 152 -33.18 -59.84 15.55
CA GLU A 152 -34.02 -60.33 14.46
C GLU A 152 -34.00 -61.86 14.35
N GLU A 153 -32.86 -62.50 14.56
CA GLU A 153 -32.72 -63.96 14.57
C GLU A 153 -33.46 -64.59 15.77
N ALA A 154 -33.38 -63.98 16.95
CA ALA A 154 -34.13 -64.41 18.13
C ALA A 154 -35.66 -64.22 17.96
N ARG A 155 -36.08 -63.13 17.31
CA ARG A 155 -37.48 -62.86 16.95
C ARG A 155 -38.02 -63.89 15.95
N LEU A 156 -37.20 -64.32 14.98
CA LEU A 156 -37.58 -65.35 14.01
C LEU A 156 -37.69 -66.75 14.65
N ALA A 157 -36.89 -67.02 15.69
CA ALA A 157 -36.83 -68.30 16.37
C ALA A 157 -37.82 -68.46 17.55
N ASN A 158 -38.60 -67.42 17.93
CA ASN A 158 -39.50 -67.43 19.10
C ASN A 158 -38.79 -67.77 20.43
N LEU A 159 -37.51 -67.38 20.58
CA LEU A 159 -36.79 -67.44 21.86
C LEU A 159 -36.85 -66.08 22.57
N PRO A 160 -36.74 -66.03 23.92
CA PRO A 160 -36.62 -64.76 24.65
C PRO A 160 -35.40 -63.98 24.13
N PRO A 161 -35.50 -62.64 24.02
CA PRO A 161 -34.43 -61.83 23.43
C PRO A 161 -33.11 -62.09 24.15
N PRO A 162 -32.00 -62.31 23.42
CA PRO A 162 -30.70 -62.55 24.01
C PRO A 162 -30.30 -61.35 24.88
N ALA A 163 -29.66 -61.61 26.01
CA ALA A 163 -29.21 -60.57 26.93
C ALA A 163 -28.34 -59.55 26.17
N PRO A 164 -28.55 -58.24 26.39
CA PRO A 164 -27.79 -57.20 25.70
C PRO A 164 -26.31 -57.48 25.90
N MET A 165 -25.54 -57.52 24.79
CA MET A 165 -24.09 -57.63 24.93
C MET A 165 -23.60 -56.46 25.79
N PRO A 166 -22.64 -56.68 26.71
CA PRO A 166 -22.11 -55.60 27.52
C PRO A 166 -21.60 -54.53 26.56
N ALA A 167 -22.22 -53.35 26.62
CA ALA A 167 -21.77 -52.19 25.86
C ALA A 167 -20.26 -52.05 26.10
N PRO A 168 -19.43 -51.92 25.04
CA PRO A 168 -18.00 -51.72 25.23
C PRO A 168 -17.85 -50.52 26.17
N VAL A 169 -17.25 -50.78 27.34
CA VAL A 169 -17.04 -49.76 28.36
C VAL A 169 -16.32 -48.63 27.66
N ALA A 170 -17.03 -47.53 27.43
CA ALA A 170 -16.46 -46.33 26.87
C ALA A 170 -15.41 -45.87 27.87
N GLN A 171 -14.16 -46.26 27.64
CA GLN A 171 -13.04 -45.60 28.28
C GLN A 171 -13.12 -44.17 27.79
N GLU A 172 -13.68 -43.32 28.64
CA GLU A 172 -13.81 -41.89 28.44
C GLU A 172 -12.38 -41.33 28.46
N ILE A 173 -11.68 -41.46 27.33
CA ILE A 173 -10.41 -40.81 27.13
C ILE A 173 -10.75 -39.33 27.05
N VAL A 174 -10.63 -38.65 28.19
CA VAL A 174 -10.68 -37.19 28.31
C VAL A 174 -9.56 -36.65 27.44
N LEU A 175 -9.87 -36.40 26.16
CA LEU A 175 -8.99 -35.71 25.24
C LEU A 175 -8.79 -34.30 25.81
N PRO A 176 -7.56 -33.91 26.20
CA PRO A 176 -7.35 -32.58 26.78
C PRO A 176 -7.76 -31.52 25.76
N ALA A 177 -8.79 -30.73 26.08
CA ALA A 177 -9.28 -29.67 25.21
C ALA A 177 -8.14 -28.68 24.92
N VAL A 178 -7.63 -28.68 23.68
CA VAL A 178 -6.68 -27.64 23.26
C VAL A 178 -7.50 -26.36 23.14
N PRO A 179 -7.14 -25.27 23.82
CA PRO A 179 -7.89 -24.03 23.75
C PRO A 179 -7.97 -23.55 22.29
N LEU A 180 -9.20 -23.39 21.78
CA LEU A 180 -9.51 -22.99 20.40
C LEU A 180 -9.04 -21.57 20.07
N VAL A 181 -8.71 -20.77 21.09
CA VAL A 181 -8.35 -19.37 20.93
C VAL A 181 -6.83 -19.24 21.04
N ALA A 182 -6.18 -19.09 19.88
CA ALA A 182 -4.77 -18.68 19.83
C ALA A 182 -4.60 -17.42 20.68
N GLN A 183 -3.72 -17.49 21.70
CA GLN A 183 -3.32 -16.30 22.43
C GLN A 183 -2.76 -15.30 21.42
N LYS A 184 -3.49 -14.21 21.18
CA LYS A 184 -2.99 -13.10 20.34
C LYS A 184 -1.71 -12.60 21.01
N ILE A 185 -0.58 -12.73 20.31
CA ILE A 185 0.67 -12.13 20.76
C ILE A 185 0.43 -10.62 20.82
N ALA A 186 0.52 -10.03 22.00
CA ALA A 186 0.33 -8.60 22.20
C ALA A 186 1.33 -7.82 21.30
N GLY A 187 0.81 -6.89 20.49
CA GLY A 187 1.62 -6.01 19.63
C GLY A 187 1.76 -6.42 18.15
N VAL A 188 1.28 -7.60 17.73
CA VAL A 188 1.34 -8.01 16.30
C VAL A 188 -0.07 -8.04 15.70
N ARG A 189 -0.36 -7.09 14.79
CA ARG A 189 -1.60 -7.07 14.00
C ARG A 189 -1.38 -7.78 12.68
N MET A 190 -1.96 -8.96 12.52
CA MET A 190 -1.92 -9.69 11.25
C MET A 190 -2.93 -9.10 10.26
N ARG A 191 -2.48 -8.88 9.03
CA ARG A 191 -3.32 -8.47 7.89
C ARG A 191 -3.34 -9.62 6.90
N SER A 192 -4.49 -10.26 6.76
CA SER A 192 -4.72 -11.24 5.70
C SER A 192 -5.15 -10.48 4.45
N THR A 193 -4.25 -10.38 3.47
CA THR A 193 -4.59 -9.83 2.15
C THR A 193 -4.87 -10.99 1.21
N LEU A 194 -6.12 -11.09 0.75
CA LEU A 194 -6.51 -12.04 -0.28
C LEU A 194 -6.02 -11.50 -1.63
N THR A 195 -5.06 -12.19 -2.25
CA THR A 195 -4.59 -11.89 -3.61
C THR A 195 -5.30 -12.82 -4.59
N PHE A 196 -5.68 -12.30 -5.76
CA PHE A 196 -6.30 -13.07 -6.84
C PHE A 196 -5.43 -12.99 -8.10
N GLU A 197 -5.40 -14.07 -8.87
CA GLU A 197 -4.81 -14.13 -10.19
C GLU A 197 -5.94 -14.41 -11.19
N ILE A 198 -5.99 -13.65 -12.29
CA ILE A 198 -7.02 -13.81 -13.32
C ILE A 198 -6.56 -14.92 -14.25
N VAL A 199 -7.09 -16.13 -14.02
CA VAL A 199 -6.79 -17.30 -14.87
C VAL A 199 -7.49 -17.18 -16.23
N ASP A 200 -8.67 -16.57 -16.28
CA ASP A 200 -9.44 -16.36 -17.51
C ASP A 200 -10.28 -15.07 -17.43
N ALA A 201 -9.98 -14.12 -18.31
CA ALA A 201 -10.66 -12.82 -18.36
C ALA A 201 -12.09 -12.88 -18.91
N SER A 202 -12.46 -13.97 -19.60
CA SER A 202 -13.78 -14.13 -20.23
C SER A 202 -14.86 -14.66 -19.27
N GLN A 203 -14.44 -15.30 -18.17
CA GLN A 203 -15.34 -15.76 -17.11
C GLN A 203 -15.52 -14.74 -15.98
N LEU A 204 -14.86 -13.58 -16.08
CA LEU A 204 -15.04 -12.50 -15.13
C LEU A 204 -16.42 -11.84 -15.32
N PRO A 205 -17.19 -11.65 -14.23
CA PRO A 205 -18.46 -10.92 -14.29
C PRO A 205 -18.28 -9.55 -14.94
N GLU A 206 -19.22 -9.15 -15.80
CA GLU A 206 -19.18 -7.88 -16.53
C GLU A 206 -19.08 -6.65 -15.62
N ALA A 207 -19.54 -6.77 -14.36
CA ALA A 207 -19.41 -5.77 -13.30
C ALA A 207 -17.95 -5.44 -12.91
N LEU A 208 -16.99 -6.32 -13.21
CA LEU A 208 -15.57 -6.16 -12.88
C LEU A 208 -14.74 -5.69 -14.09
N THR A 209 -15.37 -5.48 -15.25
CA THR A 209 -14.70 -5.14 -16.52
C THR A 209 -15.01 -3.70 -16.93
N MET A 210 -14.06 -2.78 -16.74
CA MET A 210 -14.18 -1.38 -17.16
C MET A 210 -13.66 -1.19 -18.59
N ARG A 211 -14.55 -0.89 -19.56
CA ARG A 211 -14.15 -0.45 -20.91
C ARG A 211 -13.75 1.04 -20.88
N LEU A 212 -12.50 1.34 -20.54
CA LEU A 212 -11.98 2.71 -20.64
C LEU A 212 -11.66 3.07 -22.10
N PRO A 213 -12.03 4.28 -22.57
CA PRO A 213 -11.52 4.81 -23.83
C PRO A 213 -10.02 5.17 -23.71
N ASP A 214 -9.23 4.75 -24.70
CA ASP A 214 -7.78 4.95 -24.74
C ASP A 214 -7.43 6.39 -25.17
N ALA A 215 -7.10 7.23 -24.18
CA ALA A 215 -6.73 8.63 -24.38
C ALA A 215 -5.41 8.83 -25.16
N ALA A 216 -4.57 7.81 -25.30
CA ALA A 216 -3.35 7.91 -26.11
C ALA A 216 -3.68 7.85 -27.61
N LYS A 217 -4.61 6.96 -27.99
CA LYS A 217 -5.08 6.83 -29.38
C LYS A 217 -5.86 8.06 -29.85
N ILE A 218 -6.72 8.60 -28.98
CA ILE A 218 -7.46 9.84 -29.28
C ILE A 218 -6.48 11.00 -29.55
N ARG A 219 -5.42 11.14 -28.75
CA ARG A 219 -4.41 12.19 -28.95
C ARG A 219 -3.58 11.99 -30.21
N ALA A 220 -3.13 10.76 -30.47
CA ALA A 220 -2.33 10.46 -31.66
C ALA A 220 -3.11 10.70 -32.96
N GLN A 221 -4.40 10.40 -32.98
CA GLN A 221 -5.21 10.48 -34.18
C GLN A 221 -5.77 11.87 -34.46
N PHE A 222 -6.18 12.62 -33.41
CA PHE A 222 -6.90 13.89 -33.59
C PHE A 222 -6.09 15.12 -33.17
N CYS A 223 -5.19 15.01 -32.17
CA CYS A 223 -4.44 16.17 -31.66
C CYS A 223 -3.08 16.36 -32.35
N ALA A 224 -2.39 15.27 -32.72
CA ALA A 224 -1.03 15.36 -33.26
C ALA A 224 -0.95 15.87 -34.71
N LEU A 225 -2.04 15.75 -35.47
CA LEU A 225 -2.11 16.15 -36.89
C LEU A 225 -2.74 17.53 -37.10
N TRP A 226 -3.33 18.13 -36.06
CA TRP A 226 -4.02 19.40 -36.15
C TRP A 226 -3.02 20.57 -36.17
N ARG A 227 -3.14 21.48 -37.15
CA ARG A 227 -2.31 22.69 -37.26
C ARG A 227 -3.13 23.94 -37.01
N GLU A 228 -2.44 25.01 -36.63
CA GLU A 228 -3.09 26.29 -36.35
C GLU A 228 -3.73 26.86 -37.63
N GLY A 229 -5.07 26.87 -37.66
CA GLY A 229 -5.88 27.28 -38.81
C GLY A 229 -6.80 26.17 -39.36
N ASP A 230 -6.59 24.91 -38.97
CA ASP A 230 -7.42 23.79 -39.40
C ASP A 230 -8.76 23.72 -38.63
N PRO A 231 -9.86 23.28 -39.27
CA PRO A 231 -11.16 23.13 -38.61
C PRO A 231 -11.09 22.10 -37.49
N ILE A 232 -11.83 22.36 -36.40
CA ILE A 232 -11.88 21.47 -35.24
C ILE A 232 -12.59 20.15 -35.63
N PRO A 233 -12.00 18.98 -35.37
CA PRO A 233 -12.65 17.69 -35.65
C PRO A 233 -13.95 17.52 -34.85
N ASP A 234 -15.04 17.14 -35.52
CA ASP A 234 -16.30 16.78 -34.87
C ASP A 234 -16.39 15.24 -34.75
N VAL A 235 -16.34 14.73 -33.52
CA VAL A 235 -16.41 13.30 -33.21
C VAL A 235 -17.50 13.09 -32.15
N PRO A 236 -18.50 12.24 -32.41
CA PRO A 236 -19.56 11.96 -31.44
C PRO A 236 -18.99 11.48 -30.10
N GLY A 237 -19.23 12.27 -29.03
CA GLY A 237 -18.76 11.97 -27.67
C GLY A 237 -17.45 12.65 -27.25
N LEU A 238 -16.81 13.46 -28.10
CA LEU A 238 -15.61 14.24 -27.78
C LEU A 238 -15.79 15.72 -28.17
N ARG A 239 -15.33 16.63 -27.30
CA ARG A 239 -15.31 18.08 -27.57
C ARG A 239 -13.89 18.61 -27.46
N PHE A 240 -13.37 19.18 -28.54
CA PHE A 240 -12.04 19.78 -28.58
C PHE A 240 -12.12 21.29 -28.34
N THR A 241 -11.11 21.86 -27.67
CA THR A 241 -10.98 23.31 -27.40
C THR A 241 -9.54 23.75 -27.67
N VAL A 242 -9.36 24.97 -28.20
CA VAL A 242 -8.04 25.55 -28.53
C VAL A 242 -7.75 26.70 -27.57
N ASP A 243 -6.64 26.62 -26.82
CA ASP A 243 -6.18 27.66 -25.89
C ASP A 243 -4.93 28.36 -26.49
N ARG A 244 -4.95 29.69 -26.59
CA ARG A 244 -3.84 30.48 -27.15
C ARG A 244 -3.16 31.28 -26.03
N LYS A 245 -1.92 30.94 -25.72
CA LYS A 245 -1.10 31.63 -24.72
C LYS A 245 0.25 32.02 -25.31
N ALA A 246 0.64 33.29 -25.13
CA ALA A 246 1.98 33.75 -25.48
C ALA A 246 2.97 33.11 -24.50
N VAL A 247 3.95 32.36 -25.04
CA VAL A 247 5.01 31.72 -24.25
C VAL A 247 6.34 32.28 -24.73
N SER A 248 7.12 32.86 -23.82
CA SER A 248 8.49 33.29 -24.09
C SER A 248 9.38 32.07 -24.37
N ALA A 249 10.19 32.13 -25.43
CA ALA A 249 11.25 31.15 -25.69
C ALA A 249 12.45 31.32 -24.73
#